data_AF-A0A534H6K6-F1
#
_entry.id   AF-A0A534H6K6-F1
#
_cell.length_a   1.000
_cell.length_b   1.000
_cell.length_c   1.000
_cell.angle_alpha   90.00
_cell.angle_beta   90.00
_cell.angle_gamma   90.00
#
_symmetry.space_group_name_H-M   'P 1'
#
loop_
_entity.id
_entity.type
_entity.pdbx_description
1 polymer ?
#
loop_
_entity_poly.entity_id
_entity_poly.type
_entity_poly.pdbx_seq_one_letter_code
_entity_poly.pdbx_strand_id
1 'polypeptide(L)'
;GANGANVRALCLAQGIPAAVIDSYTFPTTATAGDTRGNPNLQPETANTYNFGFSWTSAAASPLLAGLSASVDYYKISISEVISVVPGLTALSKCYNLDGSNPSYAVTNEFCQLLSRDANGLLQVIRTPYLNLGGLKTDGLDIQLGWNVALADLGLGHARGRVFFNSGIGYLHAYSVQTLPGTLFQDFSGTNTIAANYNLSASFPKWKTITTLGYGLGAATGSVRWRYQTAMKDVTAVTTPANPGVGVNAYSLFDVFGSYDINKQWQIRAGVTNAGNHGPMLVSSSQTSTDPSVFDVVGRSYYVGVHVTL
;
A
#
# COMPACT_ATOMS: atom_id res chain seq x y z
N GLY A 1 -37.31 -2.18 2.09
CA GLY A 1 -37.03 -1.78 0.68
C GLY A 1 -37.82 -2.66 -0.27
N ALA A 2 -37.84 -2.31 -1.56
CA ALA A 2 -38.66 -2.98 -2.59
C ALA A 2 -38.45 -4.50 -2.71
N ASN A 3 -37.25 -5.00 -2.36
CA ASN A 3 -36.91 -6.43 -2.40
C ASN A 3 -37.05 -7.16 -1.05
N GLY A 4 -37.71 -6.55 -0.05
CA GLY A 4 -37.74 -7.06 1.33
C GLY A 4 -38.29 -8.49 1.47
N ALA A 5 -39.32 -8.84 0.70
CA ALA A 5 -39.90 -10.19 0.73
C ALA A 5 -38.91 -11.26 0.23
N ASN A 6 -38.16 -10.97 -0.83
CA ASN A 6 -37.17 -11.90 -1.39
C ASN A 6 -35.96 -12.05 -0.45
N VAL A 7 -35.50 -10.94 0.14
CA VAL A 7 -34.43 -10.97 1.16
C VAL A 7 -34.88 -11.79 2.36
N ARG A 8 -36.12 -11.61 2.84
CA ARG A 8 -36.69 -12.39 3.94
C ARG A 8 -36.74 -13.89 3.62
N ALA A 9 -37.19 -14.25 2.41
CA ALA A 9 -37.23 -15.63 1.97
C ALA A 9 -35.82 -16.27 1.92
N LEU A 10 -34.84 -15.55 1.38
CA LEU A 10 -33.44 -16.02 1.36
C LEU A 10 -32.86 -16.14 2.77
N CYS A 11 -33.13 -15.20 3.68
CA CYS A 11 -32.72 -15.29 5.08
C CYS A 11 -33.28 -16.55 5.77
N LEU A 12 -34.56 -16.86 5.56
CA LEU A 12 -35.17 -18.09 6.07
C LEU A 12 -34.48 -19.33 5.46
N ALA A 13 -34.24 -19.33 4.15
CA ALA A 13 -33.56 -20.42 3.45
C ALA A 13 -32.09 -20.59 3.90
N GLN A 14 -31.45 -19.51 4.33
CA GLN A 14 -30.11 -19.50 4.93
C GLN A 14 -30.08 -20.02 6.38
N GLY A 15 -31.24 -20.30 6.98
CA GLY A 15 -31.33 -20.88 8.32
C GLY A 15 -31.64 -19.86 9.44
N ILE A 16 -32.05 -18.63 9.11
CA ILE A 16 -32.56 -17.71 10.14
C ILE A 16 -33.95 -18.21 10.60
N PRO A 17 -34.18 -18.44 11.90
CA PRO A 17 -35.47 -18.93 12.39
C PRO A 17 -36.61 -17.95 12.11
N ALA A 18 -37.77 -18.47 11.69
CA ALA A 18 -38.96 -17.66 11.42
C ALA A 18 -39.44 -16.87 12.64
N ALA A 19 -39.14 -17.33 13.86
CA ALA A 19 -39.50 -16.64 15.09
C ALA A 19 -38.76 -15.31 15.29
N VAL A 20 -37.55 -15.16 14.72
CA VAL A 20 -36.71 -13.98 14.92
C VAL A 20 -36.49 -13.17 13.65
N ILE A 21 -36.92 -13.67 12.47
CA ILE A 21 -36.60 -13.08 11.17
C ILE A 21 -36.96 -11.60 11.03
N ASP A 22 -38.09 -11.17 11.60
CA ASP A 22 -38.58 -9.79 11.48
C ASP A 22 -37.93 -8.83 12.50
N SER A 23 -37.15 -9.36 13.45
CA SER A 23 -36.37 -8.61 14.44
C SER A 23 -34.88 -9.00 14.46
N TYR A 24 -34.43 -9.73 13.43
CA TYR A 24 -33.11 -10.32 13.41
C TYR A 24 -32.04 -9.22 13.37
N THR A 25 -31.19 -9.21 14.39
CA THR A 25 -30.01 -8.34 14.46
C THR A 25 -28.78 -9.21 14.63
N PHE A 26 -27.75 -8.97 13.82
CA PHE A 26 -26.46 -9.61 14.04
C PHE A 26 -25.69 -8.85 15.14
N PRO A 27 -25.34 -9.49 16.26
CA PRO A 27 -24.89 -8.79 17.47
C PRO A 27 -23.42 -8.35 17.44
N THR A 28 -22.65 -8.73 16.41
CA THR A 28 -21.22 -8.43 16.30
C THR A 28 -20.88 -7.72 14.99
N THR A 29 -19.74 -7.05 14.97
CA THR A 29 -19.17 -6.41 13.76
C THR A 29 -18.18 -7.32 13.03
N ALA A 30 -17.95 -8.53 13.52
CA ALA A 30 -16.98 -9.48 12.98
C ALA A 30 -17.54 -10.91 12.99
N THR A 31 -17.14 -11.70 12.00
CA THR A 31 -17.46 -13.12 11.83
C THR A 31 -16.19 -13.87 11.49
N ALA A 32 -16.08 -15.13 11.90
CA ALA A 32 -14.93 -15.96 11.55
C ALA A 32 -14.88 -16.20 10.02
N GLY A 33 -13.71 -15.98 9.43
CA GLY A 33 -13.38 -16.42 8.07
C GLY A 33 -12.72 -17.79 8.10
N ASP A 34 -13.14 -18.70 7.23
CA ASP A 34 -12.53 -20.02 7.04
C ASP A 34 -11.83 -20.08 5.69
N THR A 35 -10.55 -19.70 5.68
CA THR A 35 -9.70 -19.74 4.50
C THR A 35 -9.13 -21.13 4.31
N ARG A 36 -9.42 -21.73 3.15
CA ARG A 36 -8.98 -23.09 2.80
C ARG A 36 -8.17 -23.11 1.51
N GLY A 37 -7.18 -24.00 1.48
CA GLY A 37 -6.43 -24.31 0.26
C GLY A 37 -7.33 -24.95 -0.79
N ASN A 38 -6.95 -24.80 -2.06
CA ASN A 38 -7.68 -25.33 -3.19
C ASN A 38 -6.71 -26.08 -4.12
N PRO A 39 -6.85 -27.40 -4.31
CA PRO A 39 -5.97 -28.18 -5.17
C PRO A 39 -6.17 -27.89 -6.68
N ASN A 40 -7.24 -27.19 -7.05
CA ASN A 40 -7.57 -26.88 -8.44
C ASN A 40 -7.01 -25.54 -8.92
N LEU A 41 -6.20 -24.86 -8.11
CA LEU A 41 -5.57 -23.60 -8.48
C LEU A 41 -4.67 -23.79 -9.71
N GLN A 42 -4.77 -22.84 -10.62
CA GLN A 42 -3.84 -22.66 -11.74
C GLN A 42 -2.78 -21.62 -11.38
N PRO A 43 -1.60 -21.63 -12.03
CA PRO A 43 -0.61 -20.59 -11.82
C PRO A 43 -1.10 -19.20 -12.25
N GLU A 44 -0.76 -18.16 -11.48
CA GLU A 44 -0.94 -16.76 -11.90
C GLU A 44 -0.05 -16.46 -13.12
N THR A 45 -0.54 -15.64 -14.06
CA THR A 45 0.21 -15.24 -15.25
C THR A 45 0.38 -13.73 -15.30
N ALA A 46 1.62 -13.26 -15.51
CA ALA A 46 1.95 -11.83 -15.56
C ALA A 46 2.53 -11.42 -16.91
N ASN A 47 1.98 -10.35 -17.49
CA ASN A 47 2.56 -9.62 -18.62
C ASN A 47 3.19 -8.33 -18.10
N THR A 48 4.49 -8.17 -18.32
CA THR A 48 5.26 -7.01 -17.83
C THR A 48 5.99 -6.34 -18.98
N TYR A 49 5.82 -5.02 -19.07
CA TYR A 49 6.58 -4.15 -19.96
C TYR A 49 7.40 -3.19 -19.10
N ASN A 50 8.68 -3.04 -19.44
CA ASN A 50 9.55 -2.05 -18.83
C ASN A 50 10.32 -1.31 -19.92
N PHE A 51 10.29 0.02 -19.88
CA PHE A 51 11.05 0.88 -20.77
C PHE A 51 11.86 1.88 -19.94
N GLY A 52 13.19 1.79 -20.03
CA GLY A 52 14.11 2.57 -19.21
C GLY A 52 15.03 3.46 -20.03
N PHE A 53 15.35 4.62 -19.48
CA PHE A 53 16.43 5.49 -19.93
C PHE A 53 17.37 5.76 -18.76
N SER A 54 18.67 5.57 -18.98
CA SER A 54 19.71 5.90 -18.01
C SER A 54 20.74 6.81 -18.65
N TRP A 55 21.09 7.85 -17.91
CA TRP A 55 22.02 8.88 -18.33
C TRP A 55 22.98 9.18 -17.21
N THR A 56 24.26 9.24 -17.56
CA THR A 56 25.31 9.80 -16.72
C THR A 56 25.98 10.88 -17.53
N SER A 57 26.18 12.03 -16.93
CA SER A 57 26.77 13.17 -17.60
C SER A 57 28.22 12.90 -18.01
N ALA A 58 28.54 13.19 -19.27
CA ALA A 58 29.90 13.19 -19.80
C ALA A 58 30.46 14.62 -19.93
N ALA A 59 29.78 15.62 -19.35
CA ALA A 59 30.18 17.01 -19.47
C ALA A 59 31.52 17.26 -18.75
N ALA A 60 32.39 18.06 -19.37
CA ALA A 60 33.65 18.48 -18.76
C ALA A 60 33.46 19.49 -17.61
N SER A 61 32.30 20.17 -17.56
CA SER A 61 31.99 21.08 -16.46
C SER A 61 31.87 20.29 -15.15
N PRO A 62 32.66 20.61 -14.11
CA PRO A 62 32.62 19.90 -12.83
C PRO A 62 31.23 19.86 -12.17
N LEU A 63 30.42 20.91 -12.37
CA LEU A 63 29.04 20.98 -11.88
C LEU A 63 28.17 19.88 -12.49
N LEU A 64 28.36 19.62 -13.78
CA LEU A 64 27.56 18.68 -14.55
C LEU A 64 28.14 17.27 -14.54
N ALA A 65 29.46 17.10 -14.39
CA ALA A 65 30.14 15.81 -14.42
C ALA A 65 29.64 14.82 -13.35
N GLY A 66 29.13 15.33 -12.23
CA GLY A 66 28.60 14.53 -11.14
C GLY A 66 27.13 14.12 -11.27
N LEU A 67 26.44 14.49 -12.36
CA LEU A 67 25.01 14.21 -12.54
C LEU A 67 24.78 12.83 -13.15
N SER A 68 23.82 12.11 -12.57
CA SER A 68 23.21 10.92 -13.16
C SER A 68 21.70 10.95 -12.99
N ALA A 69 20.99 10.35 -13.93
CA ALA A 69 19.56 10.17 -13.87
C ALA A 69 19.16 8.83 -14.51
N SER A 70 18.17 8.16 -13.95
CA SER A 70 17.45 7.09 -14.63
C SER A 70 15.95 7.30 -14.49
N VAL A 71 15.21 6.86 -15.50
CA VAL A 71 13.75 6.84 -15.51
C VAL A 71 13.32 5.54 -16.15
N ASP A 72 12.51 4.77 -15.42
CA ASP A 72 11.97 3.49 -15.83
C ASP A 72 10.45 3.55 -15.80
N TYR A 73 9.80 3.38 -16.95
CA TYR A 73 8.36 3.17 -17.03
C TYR A 73 8.07 1.68 -16.90
N TYR A 74 7.26 1.30 -15.92
CA TYR A 74 6.79 -0.07 -15.75
C TYR A 74 5.29 -0.14 -16.03
N LYS A 75 4.87 -1.25 -16.64
CA LYS A 75 3.46 -1.64 -16.79
C LYS A 75 3.32 -3.13 -16.58
N ILE A 76 2.57 -3.51 -15.55
CA ILE A 76 2.38 -4.88 -15.11
C ILE A 76 0.89 -5.21 -15.20
N SER A 77 0.57 -6.37 -15.73
CA SER A 77 -0.79 -6.92 -15.75
C SER A 77 -0.74 -8.39 -15.37
N ILE A 78 -1.37 -8.73 -14.25
CA ILE A 78 -1.48 -10.07 -13.70
C ILE A 78 -2.92 -10.56 -13.89
N SER A 79 -3.05 -11.76 -14.43
CA SER A 79 -4.32 -12.46 -14.61
C SER A 79 -4.35 -13.72 -13.74
N GLU A 80 -5.56 -14.22 -13.46
CA GLU A 80 -5.77 -15.43 -12.64
C GLU A 80 -5.20 -15.30 -11.21
N VAL A 81 -5.28 -14.09 -10.64
CA VAL A 81 -4.71 -13.76 -9.32
C VAL A 81 -5.31 -14.68 -8.26
N ILE A 82 -4.47 -15.43 -7.56
CA ILE A 82 -4.88 -16.34 -6.50
C ILE A 82 -5.24 -15.51 -5.27
N SER A 83 -6.54 -15.40 -5.01
CA SER A 83 -7.06 -14.65 -3.88
C SER A 83 -8.28 -15.36 -3.30
N VAL A 84 -8.78 -14.82 -2.19
CA VAL A 84 -10.01 -15.29 -1.56
C VAL A 84 -11.15 -14.36 -1.93
N VAL A 85 -12.38 -14.88 -1.98
CA VAL A 85 -13.57 -14.03 -2.06
C VAL A 85 -13.76 -13.33 -0.71
N PRO A 86 -13.78 -11.99 -0.66
CA PRO A 86 -13.93 -11.28 0.61
C PRO A 86 -15.29 -11.55 1.25
N GLY A 87 -15.34 -11.66 2.57
CA GLY A 87 -16.59 -12.03 3.26
C GLY A 87 -17.73 -11.03 3.04
N LEU A 88 -17.43 -9.72 3.01
CA LEU A 88 -18.42 -8.69 2.68
C LEU A 88 -18.90 -8.78 1.23
N THR A 89 -18.00 -9.11 0.30
CA THR A 89 -18.34 -9.36 -1.11
C THR A 89 -19.26 -10.58 -1.23
N ALA A 90 -18.97 -11.67 -0.53
CA ALA A 90 -19.81 -12.87 -0.51
C ALA A 90 -21.23 -12.56 0.02
N LEU A 91 -21.34 -11.83 1.14
CA LEU A 91 -22.63 -11.39 1.68
C LEU A 91 -23.40 -10.50 0.70
N SER A 92 -22.74 -9.47 0.18
CA SER A 92 -23.39 -8.46 -0.68
C SER A 92 -23.92 -9.09 -1.97
N LYS A 93 -23.16 -10.02 -2.56
CA LYS A 93 -23.55 -10.75 -3.77
C LYS A 93 -24.63 -11.79 -3.50
N CYS A 94 -24.54 -12.54 -2.38
CA CYS A 94 -25.58 -13.49 -1.99
C CYS A 94 -26.96 -12.80 -1.88
N TYR A 95 -27.01 -11.62 -1.24
CA TYR A 95 -28.24 -10.84 -1.07
C TYR A 95 -28.55 -9.89 -2.25
N ASN A 96 -27.88 -10.07 -3.37
CA ASN A 96 -28.19 -9.40 -4.63
C ASN A 96 -28.12 -7.87 -4.59
N LEU A 97 -27.18 -7.31 -3.81
CA LEU A 97 -26.99 -5.85 -3.74
C LEU A 97 -26.49 -5.25 -5.06
N ASP A 98 -25.88 -6.07 -5.92
CA ASP A 98 -25.27 -5.67 -7.19
C ASP A 98 -25.83 -6.41 -8.41
N GLY A 99 -26.88 -7.22 -8.24
CA GLY A 99 -27.46 -8.03 -9.32
C GLY A 99 -26.87 -9.45 -9.47
N SER A 100 -25.93 -9.87 -8.62
CA SER A 100 -25.27 -11.20 -8.74
C SER A 100 -26.16 -12.40 -8.38
N ASN A 101 -27.31 -12.20 -7.72
CA ASN A 101 -28.25 -13.25 -7.35
C ASN A 101 -29.70 -12.79 -7.58
N PRO A 102 -30.11 -12.54 -8.83
CA PRO A 102 -31.38 -11.87 -9.14
C PRO A 102 -32.61 -12.66 -8.68
N SER A 103 -32.48 -13.98 -8.57
CA SER A 103 -33.52 -14.89 -8.08
C SER A 103 -33.50 -15.10 -6.56
N TYR A 104 -32.54 -14.49 -5.83
CA TYR A 104 -32.34 -14.70 -4.40
C TYR A 104 -32.23 -16.20 -4.04
N ALA A 105 -31.60 -16.99 -4.90
CA ALA A 105 -31.46 -18.42 -4.71
C ALA A 105 -30.45 -18.72 -3.61
N VAL A 106 -30.83 -19.56 -2.63
CA VAL A 106 -29.92 -20.02 -1.57
C VAL A 106 -28.77 -20.85 -2.14
N THR A 107 -28.99 -21.51 -3.28
CA THR A 107 -28.00 -22.32 -4.01
C THR A 107 -26.99 -21.49 -4.81
N ASN A 108 -27.12 -20.16 -4.84
CA ASN A 108 -26.14 -19.28 -5.46
C ASN A 108 -24.76 -19.46 -4.79
N GLU A 109 -23.69 -19.45 -5.59
CA GLU A 109 -22.33 -19.73 -5.14
C GLU A 109 -21.88 -18.86 -3.95
N PHE A 110 -22.25 -17.57 -3.93
CA PHE A 110 -21.89 -16.66 -2.85
C PHE A 110 -22.65 -16.98 -1.56
N CYS A 111 -23.89 -17.46 -1.67
CA CYS A 111 -24.69 -17.90 -0.52
C CYS A 111 -24.19 -19.22 0.08
N GLN A 112 -23.57 -20.09 -0.74
CA GLN A 112 -22.97 -21.36 -0.29
C GLN A 112 -21.66 -21.16 0.48
N LEU A 113 -21.06 -19.96 0.42
CA LEU A 113 -19.92 -19.58 1.25
C LEU A 113 -20.33 -19.25 2.70
N LEU A 114 -21.62 -19.03 2.96
CA LEU A 114 -22.12 -18.60 4.26
C LEU A 114 -22.58 -19.82 5.07
N SER A 115 -22.14 -19.88 6.34
CA SER A 115 -22.60 -20.89 7.30
C SER A 115 -23.19 -20.21 8.51
N ARG A 116 -24.38 -20.64 8.92
CA ARG A 116 -25.09 -20.14 10.10
C ARG A 116 -25.25 -21.24 11.14
N ASP A 117 -25.32 -20.83 12.40
CA ASP A 117 -25.67 -21.74 13.50
C ASP A 117 -27.20 -21.98 13.56
N ALA A 118 -27.63 -22.81 14.52
CA ALA A 118 -29.04 -23.14 14.69
C ALA A 118 -29.93 -21.94 15.10
N ASN A 119 -29.33 -20.86 15.62
CA ASN A 119 -30.02 -19.62 15.96
C ASN A 119 -30.07 -18.64 14.77
N GLY A 120 -29.49 -19.02 13.62
CA GLY A 120 -29.41 -18.18 12.44
C GLY A 120 -28.26 -17.18 12.47
N LEU A 121 -27.38 -17.22 13.48
CA LEU A 121 -26.22 -16.33 13.53
C LEU A 121 -25.18 -16.77 12.50
N LEU A 122 -24.58 -15.80 11.81
CA LEU A 122 -23.50 -16.07 10.87
C LEU A 122 -22.28 -16.57 11.66
N GLN A 123 -21.96 -17.85 11.47
CA GLN A 123 -20.92 -18.54 12.22
C GLN A 123 -19.57 -18.46 11.50
N VAL A 124 -19.58 -18.78 10.20
CA VAL A 124 -18.37 -18.85 9.37
C VAL A 124 -18.71 -18.36 7.97
N ILE A 125 -17.80 -17.57 7.39
CA ILE A 125 -17.76 -17.29 5.96
C ILE A 125 -16.57 -18.06 5.37
N ARG A 126 -16.84 -18.98 4.45
CA ARG A 126 -15.79 -19.73 3.74
C ARG A 126 -15.16 -18.81 2.71
N THR A 127 -13.83 -18.75 2.71
CA THR A 127 -13.03 -17.88 1.85
C THR A 127 -11.98 -18.73 1.13
N PRO A 128 -12.38 -19.63 0.21
CA PRO A 128 -11.43 -20.51 -0.49
C PRO A 128 -10.53 -19.69 -1.41
N TYR A 129 -9.28 -20.15 -1.58
CA TYR A 129 -8.43 -19.62 -2.63
C TYR A 129 -8.97 -20.02 -4.00
N LEU A 130 -9.08 -19.05 -4.89
CA LEU A 130 -9.53 -19.20 -6.26
C LEU A 130 -8.63 -18.35 -7.17
N ASN A 131 -8.48 -18.76 -8.43
CA ASN A 131 -7.94 -17.88 -9.45
C ASN A 131 -9.01 -16.84 -9.79
N LEU A 132 -8.83 -15.62 -9.27
CA LEU A 132 -9.82 -14.55 -9.35
C LEU A 132 -9.25 -13.33 -10.06
N GLY A 133 -10.10 -12.73 -10.88
CA GLY A 133 -9.91 -11.38 -11.40
C GLY A 133 -8.51 -11.09 -11.94
N GLY A 134 -7.95 -9.94 -11.55
CA GLY A 134 -6.68 -9.48 -12.08
C GLY A 134 -6.17 -8.22 -11.41
N LEU A 135 -4.89 -7.95 -11.62
CA LEU A 135 -4.20 -6.76 -11.13
C LEU A 135 -3.53 -6.05 -12.31
N LYS A 136 -3.71 -4.74 -12.43
CA LYS A 136 -3.01 -3.90 -13.41
C LYS A 136 -2.37 -2.74 -12.70
N THR A 137 -1.09 -2.50 -12.93
CA THR A 137 -0.41 -1.34 -12.36
C THR A 137 0.65 -0.80 -13.31
N ASP A 138 0.77 0.52 -13.35
CA ASP A 138 1.79 1.19 -14.13
C ASP A 138 2.21 2.52 -13.49
N GLY A 139 3.42 2.94 -13.82
CA GLY A 139 4.05 4.08 -13.18
C GLY A 139 5.47 4.33 -13.67
N LEU A 140 6.13 5.29 -13.02
CA LEU A 140 7.52 5.64 -13.27
C LEU A 140 8.33 5.46 -12.00
N ASP A 141 9.52 4.88 -12.15
CA ASP A 141 10.58 4.93 -11.13
C ASP A 141 11.69 5.84 -11.66
N ILE A 142 12.05 6.84 -10.87
CA ILE A 142 13.03 7.87 -11.24
C ILE A 142 14.14 7.88 -10.20
N GLN A 143 15.38 7.86 -10.65
CA GLN A 143 16.55 8.03 -9.78
C GLN A 143 17.36 9.22 -10.25
N LEU A 144 17.73 10.09 -9.32
CA LEU A 144 18.57 11.25 -9.57
C LEU A 144 19.78 11.19 -8.65
N GLY A 145 20.97 11.36 -9.22
CA GLY A 145 22.22 11.43 -8.50
C GLY A 145 22.96 12.72 -8.86
N TRP A 146 23.55 13.36 -7.87
CA TRP A 146 24.44 14.48 -8.06
C TRP A 146 25.53 14.48 -6.99
N ASN A 147 26.77 14.76 -7.37
CA ASN A 147 27.90 14.79 -6.45
C ASN A 147 28.98 15.72 -6.96
N VAL A 148 29.30 16.77 -6.21
CA VAL A 148 30.20 17.85 -6.64
C VAL A 148 31.12 18.26 -5.49
N ALA A 149 32.37 18.61 -5.80
CA ALA A 149 33.24 19.24 -4.81
C ALA A 149 32.88 20.72 -4.66
N LEU A 150 32.99 21.29 -3.46
CA LEU A 150 32.71 22.73 -3.27
C LEU A 150 33.69 23.62 -4.04
N ALA A 151 34.94 23.20 -4.18
CA ALA A 151 35.94 23.90 -4.98
C ALA A 151 35.50 24.06 -6.45
N ASP A 152 34.81 23.06 -6.98
CA ASP A 152 34.29 23.01 -8.35
C ASP A 152 33.08 23.94 -8.58
N LEU A 153 32.45 24.42 -7.49
CA LEU A 153 31.36 25.40 -7.52
C LEU A 153 31.85 26.86 -7.45
N GLY A 154 33.16 27.09 -7.56
CA GLY A 154 33.76 28.41 -7.37
C GLY A 154 33.83 28.84 -5.90
N LEU A 155 33.50 27.95 -4.96
CA LEU A 155 33.68 28.16 -3.52
C LEU A 155 35.09 27.74 -3.11
N GLY A 156 36.12 28.28 -3.78
CA GLY A 156 37.51 27.80 -3.71
C GLY A 156 38.17 27.81 -2.32
N HIS A 157 37.58 28.50 -1.34
CA HIS A 157 38.00 28.45 0.08
C HIS A 157 37.29 27.36 0.89
N ALA A 158 36.16 26.84 0.39
CA ALA A 158 35.39 25.80 1.03
C ALA A 158 35.88 24.42 0.59
N ARG A 159 36.12 23.55 1.58
CA ARG A 159 36.53 22.15 1.35
C ARG A 159 35.32 21.23 1.40
N GLY A 160 35.46 20.03 0.85
CA GLY A 160 34.43 19.00 0.95
C GLY A 160 33.56 18.86 -0.30
N ARG A 161 32.56 18.01 -0.20
CA ARG A 161 31.67 17.62 -1.31
C ARG A 161 30.22 17.70 -0.87
N VAL A 162 29.36 18.16 -1.77
CA VAL A 162 27.92 18.06 -1.62
C VAL A 162 27.44 16.93 -2.51
N PHE A 163 26.58 16.08 -1.98
CA PHE A 163 25.92 15.04 -2.75
C PHE A 163 24.42 15.07 -2.51
N PHE A 164 23.70 14.69 -3.55
CA PHE A 164 22.27 14.58 -3.60
C PHE A 164 21.91 13.24 -4.26
N ASN A 165 21.00 12.51 -3.64
CA ASN A 165 20.43 11.31 -4.24
C ASN A 165 18.92 11.33 -3.98
N SER A 166 18.14 11.08 -5.02
CA SER A 166 16.69 11.01 -4.91
C SER A 166 16.16 9.78 -5.64
N GLY A 167 15.44 8.93 -4.93
CA GLY A 167 14.57 7.92 -5.53
C GLY A 167 13.13 8.41 -5.48
N ILE A 168 12.47 8.53 -6.63
CA ILE A 168 11.12 9.07 -6.77
C ILE A 168 10.28 8.01 -7.48
N GLY A 169 9.18 7.59 -6.86
CA GLY A 169 8.17 6.74 -7.49
C GLY A 169 6.93 7.54 -7.83
N TYR A 170 6.43 7.39 -9.06
CA TYR A 170 5.13 7.84 -9.52
C TYR A 170 4.25 6.64 -9.84
N LEU A 171 3.08 6.55 -9.20
CA LEU A 171 2.07 5.56 -9.49
C LEU A 171 0.96 6.21 -10.33
N HIS A 172 0.83 5.78 -11.58
CA HIS A 172 -0.25 6.25 -12.45
C HIS A 172 -1.57 5.56 -12.08
N ALA A 173 -1.56 4.23 -12.04
CA ALA A 173 -2.73 3.41 -11.77
C ALA A 173 -2.36 2.15 -10.96
N TYR A 174 -3.29 1.74 -10.09
CA TYR A 174 -3.26 0.45 -9.40
C TYR A 174 -4.67 -0.11 -9.38
N SER A 175 -5.01 -0.87 -10.42
CA SER A 175 -6.36 -1.34 -10.67
C SER A 175 -6.51 -2.81 -10.32
N VAL A 176 -7.52 -3.13 -9.50
CA VAL A 176 -7.84 -4.49 -9.05
C VAL A 176 -9.19 -4.91 -9.60
N GLN A 177 -9.28 -6.13 -10.13
CA GLN A 177 -10.51 -6.83 -10.42
C GLN A 177 -10.66 -7.93 -9.37
N THR A 178 -11.72 -7.86 -8.56
CA THR A 178 -11.89 -8.75 -7.39
C THR A 178 -12.38 -10.14 -7.80
N LEU A 179 -13.24 -10.21 -8.82
CA LEU A 179 -13.82 -11.44 -9.33
C LEU A 179 -13.75 -11.46 -10.86
N PRO A 180 -13.64 -12.65 -11.48
CA PRO A 180 -13.74 -12.78 -12.93
C PRO A 180 -15.01 -12.10 -13.46
N GLY A 181 -14.86 -11.34 -14.55
CA GLY A 181 -15.98 -10.66 -15.22
C GLY A 181 -16.43 -9.34 -14.58
N THR A 182 -15.93 -8.94 -13.41
CA THR A 182 -16.23 -7.60 -12.85
C THR A 182 -15.35 -6.52 -13.47
N LEU A 183 -15.74 -5.26 -13.32
CA LEU A 183 -14.87 -4.14 -13.72
C LEU A 183 -13.63 -4.07 -12.83
N PHE A 184 -12.55 -3.52 -13.40
CA PHE A 184 -11.37 -3.11 -12.65
C PHE A 184 -11.69 -1.83 -11.87
N GLN A 185 -11.27 -1.77 -10.61
CA GLN A 185 -11.37 -0.59 -9.75
C GLN A 185 -9.98 -0.04 -9.49
N ASP A 186 -9.76 1.26 -9.74
CA ASP A 186 -8.48 1.91 -9.50
C ASP A 186 -8.35 2.43 -8.06
N PHE A 187 -7.30 1.98 -7.38
CA PHE A 187 -6.94 2.34 -6.02
C PHE A 187 -5.75 3.32 -5.97
N SER A 188 -5.30 3.84 -7.11
CA SER A 188 -4.23 4.85 -7.13
C SER A 188 -4.58 6.09 -6.29
N GLY A 189 -3.65 6.50 -5.43
CA GLY A 189 -3.85 7.62 -4.51
C GLY A 189 -4.82 7.34 -3.35
N THR A 190 -5.08 6.07 -3.04
CA THR A 190 -5.85 5.67 -1.85
C THR A 190 -4.94 5.07 -0.78
N ASN A 191 -5.28 5.27 0.49
CA ASN A 191 -4.74 4.45 1.56
C ASN A 191 -5.36 3.04 1.48
N THR A 192 -4.80 2.05 2.18
CA THR A 192 -5.51 0.78 2.36
C THR A 192 -5.30 0.20 3.74
N ILE A 193 -6.34 -0.44 4.28
CA ILE A 193 -6.23 -1.36 5.41
C ILE A 193 -7.12 -2.56 5.12
N ALA A 194 -6.50 -3.74 5.15
CA ALA A 194 -7.09 -5.01 4.76
C ALA A 194 -8.36 -5.32 5.55
N ALA A 195 -9.50 -5.14 4.90
CA ALA A 195 -10.71 -5.90 5.23
C ALA A 195 -11.19 -6.75 4.05
N ASN A 196 -10.76 -6.48 2.81
CA ASN A 196 -11.33 -7.11 1.62
C ASN A 196 -10.33 -7.57 0.56
N TYR A 197 -9.03 -7.34 0.73
CA TYR A 197 -8.03 -7.74 -0.24
C TYR A 197 -6.83 -8.19 0.57
N ASN A 198 -6.17 -9.30 0.24
CA ASN A 198 -4.91 -9.73 0.86
C ASN A 198 -3.73 -8.76 0.59
N LEU A 199 -4.04 -7.47 0.39
CA LEU A 199 -3.23 -6.36 -0.05
C LEU A 199 -3.31 -5.27 1.02
N SER A 200 -2.58 -5.45 2.12
CA SER A 200 -2.27 -4.35 3.04
C SER A 200 -1.11 -3.53 2.47
N ALA A 201 -1.42 -2.56 1.62
CA ALA A 201 -0.46 -1.58 1.08
C ALA A 201 -1.16 -0.25 0.68
N SER A 202 -0.74 0.88 1.25
CA SER A 202 -1.23 2.18 0.77
C SER A 202 -0.58 2.57 -0.58
N PHE A 203 -1.31 3.29 -1.44
CA PHE A 203 -0.95 3.56 -2.83
C PHE A 203 -0.76 5.06 -3.13
N PRO A 204 0.20 5.77 -2.50
CA PRO A 204 0.42 7.18 -2.79
C PRO A 204 0.86 7.35 -4.25
N LYS A 205 0.30 8.36 -4.94
CA LYS A 205 0.68 8.64 -6.35
C LYS A 205 2.14 9.07 -6.48
N TRP A 206 2.66 9.76 -5.48
CA TRP A 206 4.05 10.19 -5.44
C TRP A 206 4.65 9.78 -4.11
N LYS A 207 5.83 9.16 -4.15
CA LYS A 207 6.67 8.90 -2.98
C LYS A 207 8.12 9.22 -3.35
N THR A 208 8.88 9.79 -2.42
CA THR A 208 10.30 10.08 -2.62
C THR A 208 11.11 9.83 -1.36
N ILE A 209 12.33 9.39 -1.57
CA ILE A 209 13.39 9.39 -0.58
C ILE A 209 14.56 10.18 -1.16
N THR A 210 14.81 11.34 -0.57
CA THR A 210 15.81 12.29 -1.06
C THR A 210 16.84 12.53 0.04
N THR A 211 18.10 12.23 -0.22
CA THR A 211 19.21 12.51 0.71
C THR A 211 20.05 13.65 0.15
N LEU A 212 20.20 14.72 0.93
CA LEU A 212 21.20 15.76 0.72
C LEU A 212 22.27 15.59 1.79
N GLY A 213 23.53 15.55 1.37
CA GLY A 213 24.64 15.38 2.29
C GLY A 213 25.86 16.23 1.94
N TYR A 214 26.68 16.41 2.96
CA TYR A 214 27.94 17.12 2.89
C TYR A 214 29.04 16.28 3.54
N GLY A 215 30.12 16.06 2.81
CA GLY A 215 31.31 15.36 3.28
C GLY A 215 32.50 16.30 3.41
N LEU A 216 33.22 16.25 4.53
CA LEU A 216 34.43 17.01 4.78
C LEU A 216 35.48 16.14 5.46
N GLY A 217 36.49 15.71 4.70
CA GLY A 217 37.53 14.82 5.22
C GLY A 217 36.92 13.51 5.73
N ALA A 218 37.11 13.22 7.01
CA ALA A 218 36.58 12.04 7.69
C ALA A 218 35.12 12.16 8.14
N ALA A 219 34.49 13.33 8.01
CA ALA A 219 33.13 13.59 8.49
C ALA A 219 32.13 13.58 7.34
N THR A 220 30.95 13.01 7.58
CA THR A 220 29.78 13.20 6.72
C THR A 220 28.57 13.60 7.56
N GLY A 221 27.78 14.53 7.05
CA GLY A 221 26.47 14.89 7.58
C GLY A 221 25.44 14.83 6.48
N SER A 222 24.23 14.38 6.78
CA SER A 222 23.17 14.20 5.80
C SER A 222 21.80 14.45 6.40
N VAL A 223 20.92 14.97 5.57
CA VAL A 223 19.48 15.06 5.81
C VAL A 223 18.79 14.23 4.76
N ARG A 224 17.89 13.35 5.19
CA ARG A 224 17.03 12.56 4.33
C ARG A 224 15.59 12.99 4.49
N TRP A 225 15.00 13.42 3.39
CA TRP A 225 13.59 13.71 3.27
C TRP A 225 12.86 12.46 2.76
N ARG A 226 11.91 11.96 3.55
CA ARG A 226 10.95 10.93 3.15
C ARG A 226 9.62 11.62 2.93
N TYR A 227 9.07 11.55 1.72
CA TYR A 227 7.80 12.20 1.40
C TYR A 227 6.87 11.29 0.62
N GLN A 228 5.58 11.47 0.89
CA GLN A 228 4.51 10.91 0.07
C GLN A 228 3.33 11.88 0.00
N THR A 229 2.60 11.80 -1.10
CA THR A 229 1.42 12.65 -1.32
C THR A 229 0.24 12.26 -0.42
N ALA A 230 -0.72 13.19 -0.28
CA ALA A 230 -2.00 12.93 0.35
C ALA A 230 -2.74 11.79 -0.37
N MET A 231 -3.50 11.00 0.38
CA MET A 231 -4.28 9.89 -0.15
C MET A 231 -5.74 10.02 0.28
N LYS A 232 -6.64 9.61 -0.60
CA LYS A 232 -8.05 9.42 -0.23
C LYS A 232 -8.17 8.16 0.63
N ASP A 233 -9.26 8.06 1.39
CA ASP A 233 -9.57 6.80 2.04
C ASP A 233 -9.98 5.74 1.01
N VAL A 234 -9.66 4.46 1.25
CA VAL A 234 -10.04 3.33 0.38
C VAL A 234 -11.55 3.31 0.06
N THR A 235 -12.37 3.80 0.98
CA THR A 235 -13.83 3.91 0.82
C THR A 235 -14.26 4.87 -0.28
N ALA A 236 -13.39 5.77 -0.74
CA ALA A 236 -13.62 6.57 -1.95
C ALA A 236 -13.82 5.70 -3.20
N VAL A 237 -13.32 4.46 -3.20
CA VAL A 237 -13.50 3.47 -4.27
C VAL A 237 -14.56 2.45 -3.89
N THR A 238 -14.54 1.93 -2.66
CA THR A 238 -15.39 0.79 -2.27
C THR A 238 -16.81 1.20 -1.82
N THR A 239 -16.98 2.41 -1.29
CA THR A 239 -18.28 2.94 -0.79
C THR A 239 -18.42 4.44 -1.12
N PRO A 240 -18.42 4.81 -2.41
CA PRO A 240 -18.28 6.20 -2.86
C PRO A 240 -19.45 7.12 -2.45
N ALA A 241 -20.59 6.57 -2.03
CA ALA A 241 -21.72 7.35 -1.52
C ALA A 241 -21.44 7.99 -0.15
N ASN A 242 -20.52 7.44 0.65
CA ASN A 242 -20.15 7.97 1.96
C ASN A 242 -18.69 7.63 2.29
N PRO A 243 -17.72 8.27 1.60
CA PRO A 243 -16.31 7.97 1.80
C PRO A 243 -15.82 8.51 3.15
N GLY A 244 -14.96 7.75 3.80
CA GLY A 244 -14.17 8.17 4.95
C GLY A 244 -13.19 9.29 4.59
N VAL A 245 -12.70 9.97 5.62
CA VAL A 245 -11.74 11.06 5.46
C VAL A 245 -10.37 10.48 5.08
N GLY A 246 -9.76 11.03 4.02
CA GLY A 246 -8.41 10.68 3.60
C GLY A 246 -7.33 11.19 4.55
N VAL A 247 -6.07 10.99 4.17
CA VAL A 247 -4.89 11.42 4.91
C VAL A 247 -4.14 12.49 4.13
N ASN A 248 -3.60 13.48 4.84
CA ASN A 248 -2.75 14.52 4.24
C ASN A 248 -1.42 13.94 3.75
N ALA A 249 -0.66 14.75 3.00
CA ALA A 249 0.71 14.41 2.62
C ALA A 249 1.57 14.23 3.88
N TYR A 250 2.52 13.31 3.81
CA TYR A 250 3.36 12.93 4.95
C TYR A 250 4.83 13.18 4.60
N SER A 251 5.52 13.92 5.45
CA SER A 251 6.89 14.39 5.23
C SER A 251 7.70 14.20 6.49
N LEU A 252 8.78 13.44 6.40
CA LEU A 252 9.71 13.18 7.49
C LEU A 252 11.12 13.60 7.10
N PHE A 253 11.86 14.07 8.09
CA PHE A 253 13.27 14.40 7.96
C PHE A 253 14.08 13.55 8.92
N ASP A 254 15.02 12.78 8.39
CA ASP A 254 16.01 12.05 9.18
C ASP A 254 17.34 12.79 9.06
N VAL A 255 18.04 12.99 10.16
CA VAL A 255 19.35 13.65 10.19
C VAL A 255 20.37 12.66 10.70
N PHE A 256 21.45 12.44 9.96
CA PHE A 256 22.45 11.45 10.34
C PHE A 256 23.83 11.84 9.84
N GLY A 257 24.85 11.27 10.46
CA GLY A 257 26.22 11.50 10.05
C GLY A 257 27.15 10.39 10.51
N SER A 258 28.36 10.44 9.98
CA SER A 258 29.46 9.56 10.38
C SER A 258 30.76 10.34 10.53
N TYR A 259 31.66 9.78 11.34
CA TYR A 259 33.02 10.25 11.48
C TYR A 259 33.99 9.06 11.53
N ASP A 260 34.94 9.05 10.61
CA ASP A 260 36.05 8.10 10.61
C ASP A 260 37.13 8.59 11.58
N ILE A 261 37.26 7.93 12.73
CA ILE A 261 38.30 8.27 13.71
C ILE A 261 39.67 7.90 13.14
N ASN A 262 39.74 6.74 12.50
CA ASN A 262 40.89 6.23 11.77
C ASN A 262 40.41 5.14 10.78
N LYS A 263 41.34 4.44 10.13
CA LYS A 263 41.01 3.39 9.15
C LYS A 263 40.25 2.19 9.71
N GLN A 264 40.25 1.99 11.03
CA GLN A 264 39.62 0.86 11.70
C GLN A 264 38.31 1.22 12.39
N TRP A 265 38.14 2.48 12.81
CA TRP A 265 37.02 2.90 13.66
C TRP A 265 36.18 3.99 13.01
N GLN A 266 34.89 3.73 12.86
CA GLN A 266 33.89 4.71 12.44
C GLN A 266 32.77 4.81 13.48
N ILE A 267 32.38 6.03 13.84
CA ILE A 267 31.18 6.31 14.62
C ILE A 267 30.10 6.85 13.70
N ARG A 268 28.86 6.39 13.87
CA ARG A 268 27.66 6.93 13.22
C ARG A 268 26.62 7.28 14.27
N ALA A 269 25.90 8.37 14.03
CA ALA A 269 24.77 8.77 14.87
C ALA A 269 23.70 9.42 14.01
N GLY A 270 22.47 9.41 14.51
CA GLY A 270 21.37 10.07 13.81
C GLY A 270 20.08 10.16 14.61
N VAL A 271 19.16 10.89 14.02
CA VAL A 271 17.80 11.14 14.49
C VAL A 271 16.85 10.80 13.35
N THR A 272 16.04 9.77 13.52
CA THR A 272 14.94 9.45 12.62
C THR A 272 13.72 10.27 13.03
N ASN A 273 12.98 10.79 12.05
CA ASN A 273 11.80 11.64 12.29
C ASN A 273 12.15 12.84 13.20
N ALA A 274 13.13 13.64 12.79
CA ALA A 274 13.64 14.79 13.55
C ALA A 274 12.54 15.82 13.87
N GLY A 275 11.53 15.94 13.00
CA GLY A 275 10.34 16.78 13.20
C GLY A 275 9.34 16.24 14.23
N ASN A 276 9.53 15.02 14.73
CA ASN A 276 8.65 14.35 15.70
C ASN A 276 7.18 14.29 15.23
N HIS A 277 6.97 13.93 13.98
CA HIS A 277 5.63 13.68 13.44
C HIS A 277 5.08 12.37 13.99
N GLY A 278 3.83 12.36 14.44
CA GLY A 278 3.13 11.14 14.83
C GLY A 278 2.52 10.41 13.62
N PRO A 279 2.04 9.17 13.81
CA PRO A 279 1.34 8.43 12.77
C PRO A 279 0.05 9.15 12.36
N MET A 280 -0.36 8.97 11.11
CA MET A 280 -1.61 9.55 10.60
C MET A 280 -2.80 8.65 10.93
N LEU A 281 -3.91 9.27 11.34
CA LEU A 281 -5.16 8.54 11.52
C LEU A 281 -5.74 8.15 10.15
N VAL A 282 -6.02 6.87 9.97
CA VAL A 282 -6.64 6.32 8.75
C VAL A 282 -8.06 5.87 9.09
N SER A 283 -9.06 6.49 8.46
CA SER A 283 -10.48 6.29 8.78
C SER A 283 -10.90 4.82 8.67
N SER A 284 -10.48 4.14 7.61
CA SER A 284 -10.79 2.73 7.37
C SER A 284 -9.84 1.75 8.10
N SER A 285 -9.06 2.23 9.07
CA SER A 285 -8.13 1.40 9.85
C SER A 285 -8.79 0.68 11.01
N GLN A 286 -8.51 -0.62 11.15
CA GLN A 286 -8.77 -1.34 12.40
C GLN A 286 -7.77 -0.96 13.52
N THR A 287 -6.56 -0.53 13.16
CA THR A 287 -5.48 -0.13 14.08
C THR A 287 -5.33 1.39 14.19
N SER A 288 -6.33 2.16 13.74
CA SER A 288 -6.33 3.62 13.63
C SER A 288 -5.26 4.26 12.73
N THR A 289 -4.23 3.54 12.30
CA THR A 289 -3.20 3.98 11.33
C THR A 289 -2.75 2.84 10.42
N ASP A 290 -1.93 3.14 9.41
CA ASP A 290 -1.24 2.16 8.56
C ASP A 290 0.27 2.16 8.90
N PRO A 291 0.75 1.19 9.70
CA PRO A 291 2.15 1.14 10.13
C PRO A 291 3.11 0.73 9.01
N SER A 292 2.60 0.28 7.85
CA SER A 292 3.45 -0.01 6.69
C SER A 292 3.95 1.26 5.99
N VAL A 293 3.30 2.39 6.26
CA VAL A 293 3.53 3.66 5.55
C VAL A 293 3.76 4.84 6.51
N PHE A 294 3.15 4.83 7.69
CA PHE A 294 3.33 5.89 8.69
C PHE A 294 4.18 5.41 9.87
N ASP A 295 5.24 6.16 10.20
CA ASP A 295 6.07 5.91 11.38
C ASP A 295 5.20 5.92 12.65
N VAL A 296 5.09 4.76 13.32
CA VAL A 296 4.37 4.63 14.60
C VAL A 296 5.17 5.16 15.80
N VAL A 297 6.49 5.24 15.63
CA VAL A 297 7.40 5.86 16.61
C VAL A 297 7.68 7.28 16.15
N GLY A 298 7.61 8.22 17.09
CA GLY A 298 8.02 9.61 16.86
C GLY A 298 9.54 9.73 16.65
N ARG A 299 10.09 10.85 17.12
CA ARG A 299 11.54 11.07 17.02
C ARG A 299 12.32 10.00 17.78
N SER A 300 13.25 9.35 17.11
CA SER A 300 14.12 8.33 17.69
C SER A 300 15.60 8.63 17.39
N TYR A 301 16.46 8.31 18.36
CA TYR A 301 17.90 8.56 18.30
C TYR A 301 18.64 7.24 18.23
N TYR A 302 19.73 7.20 17.48
CA TYR A 302 20.60 6.04 17.43
C TYR A 302 22.07 6.43 17.35
N VAL A 303 22.92 5.53 17.82
CA VAL A 303 24.37 5.59 17.69
C VAL A 303 24.88 4.19 17.34
N GLY A 304 25.94 4.12 16.54
CA GLY A 304 26.60 2.88 16.19
C GLY A 304 28.09 3.07 15.99
N VAL A 305 28.84 2.00 16.21
CA VAL A 305 30.28 1.94 15.96
C VAL A 305 30.53 0.81 14.97
N HIS A 306 31.32 1.07 13.95
CA HIS A 306 31.81 0.07 13.01
C HIS A 306 33.31 -0.11 13.20
N VAL A 307 33.75 -1.36 13.30
CA VAL A 307 35.15 -1.73 13.51
C VAL A 307 35.58 -2.70 12.42
N THR A 308 36.61 -2.33 11.66
CA THR A 308 37.25 -3.20 10.69
C THR A 308 38.51 -3.81 11.31
N LEU A 309 38.56 -5.14 11.35
CA LEU A 309 39.68 -5.93 11.87
C LEU A 309 40.75 -6.18 10.80
#